data_AF-A0AA35V795-F1
#
_entry.id   AF-A0AA35V795-F1
#
_cell.length_a   1.000
_cell.length_b   1.000
_cell.length_c   1.000
_cell.angle_alpha   90.00
_cell.angle_beta   90.00
_cell.angle_gamma   90.00
#
_symmetry.space_group_name_H-M   'P 1'
#
loop_
_entity.id
_entity.type
_entity.pdbx_description
1 polymer ?
#
loop_
_entity_poly.entity_id
_entity_poly.type
_entity_poly.pdbx_seq_one_letter_code
_entity_poly.pdbx_strand_id
1 'polypeptide(L)'
;MNGIETTRGEEKVMSTSKCLEEGRTGLVVPIVDFNRCEGKDACVAMCPYNVFEVRKIDRSDYRELSFVGKIKSHVHGGMVAYTPMPISAVPAVSV
;
A
#
# COMPACT_ATOMS: atom_id res chain seq x y z
N MET A 1 43.99 7.67 29.22
CA MET A 1 42.69 7.87 29.90
C MET A 1 41.61 7.40 28.94
N ASN A 2 40.94 6.33 29.35
CA ASN A 2 39.91 5.60 28.61
C ASN A 2 38.59 6.39 28.64
N GLY A 3 37.78 6.29 27.58
CA GLY A 3 36.52 7.01 27.48
C GLY A 3 35.59 6.51 26.37
N ILE A 4 35.18 5.24 26.49
CA ILE A 4 33.92 4.62 26.04
C ILE A 4 33.48 4.74 24.56
N GLU A 5 33.92 3.77 23.78
CA GLU A 5 33.21 3.29 22.59
C GLU A 5 31.85 2.70 23.03
N THR A 6 30.75 3.37 22.67
CA THR A 6 29.41 2.79 22.82
C THR A 6 29.13 1.90 21.62
N THR A 7 29.52 0.64 21.72
CA THR A 7 29.05 -0.42 20.81
C THR A 7 27.62 -0.76 21.17
N ARG A 8 26.66 -0.03 20.58
CA ARG A 8 25.27 -0.48 20.54
C ARG A 8 25.00 -1.13 19.20
N GLY A 9 25.17 -2.44 19.17
CA GLY A 9 24.45 -3.41 18.35
C GLY A 9 24.46 -3.19 16.83
N GLU A 10 24.94 -4.20 16.11
CA GLU A 10 24.58 -4.49 14.73
C GLU A 10 23.04 -4.61 14.56
N GLU A 11 22.33 -3.49 14.54
CA GLU A 11 21.00 -3.42 13.93
C GLU A 11 21.23 -3.25 12.44
N LYS A 12 21.05 -4.35 11.71
CA LYS A 12 21.16 -4.41 10.25
C LYS A 12 20.07 -3.52 9.64
N VAL A 13 20.37 -2.23 9.50
CA VAL A 13 19.54 -1.25 8.78
C VAL A 13 19.34 -1.78 7.37
N MET A 14 18.10 -2.13 7.04
CA MET A 14 17.69 -2.58 5.71
C MET A 14 18.07 -1.49 4.70
N SER A 15 19.01 -1.82 3.81
CA SER A 15 19.63 -0.93 2.83
C SER A 15 18.61 -0.11 2.02
N THR A 16 18.41 1.14 2.41
CA THR A 16 17.55 2.16 1.77
C THR A 16 18.21 2.77 0.53
N SER A 17 18.78 1.97 -0.36
CA SER A 17 19.60 2.49 -1.47
C SER A 17 19.23 1.95 -2.85
N LYS A 18 18.02 1.41 -3.04
CA LYS A 18 17.50 1.15 -4.39
C LYS A 18 16.23 1.92 -4.76
N CYS A 19 15.57 2.52 -3.77
CA CYS A 19 14.32 3.26 -3.98
C CYS A 19 14.49 4.79 -3.83
N LEU A 20 15.65 5.27 -3.38
CA LEU A 20 15.89 6.68 -3.05
C LEU A 20 17.14 7.17 -3.79
N GLU A 21 16.98 7.54 -5.06
CA GLU A 21 17.92 8.46 -5.70
C GLU A 21 17.46 9.88 -5.34
N GLU A 22 18.31 10.62 -4.64
CA GLU A 22 18.04 12.00 -4.20
C GLU A 22 17.61 12.86 -5.41
N GLY A 23 16.38 13.37 -5.39
CA GLY A 23 15.84 14.25 -6.43
C GLY A 23 15.07 13.56 -7.58
N ARG A 24 14.91 12.24 -7.59
CA ARG A 24 14.01 11.52 -8.51
C ARG A 24 12.86 10.87 -7.78
N THR A 25 11.80 11.62 -7.50
CA THR A 25 10.51 11.03 -7.08
C THR A 25 9.80 10.43 -8.29
N GLY A 26 9.89 9.11 -8.43
CA GLY A 26 9.09 8.36 -9.41
C GLY A 26 7.61 8.30 -9.00
N LEU A 27 6.74 8.05 -9.98
CA LEU A 27 5.32 7.75 -9.73
C LEU A 27 5.22 6.40 -9.02
N VAL A 28 4.79 6.40 -7.76
CA VAL A 28 4.51 5.17 -7.00
C VAL A 28 3.00 4.99 -6.89
N VAL A 29 2.52 3.84 -7.36
CA VAL A 29 1.11 3.46 -7.30
C VAL A 29 1.00 2.13 -6.55
N PRO A 30 0.21 2.06 -5.45
CA PRO A 30 -0.03 0.80 -4.78
C PRO A 30 -0.81 -0.14 -5.70
N ILE A 31 -0.40 -1.41 -5.73
CA ILE A 31 -1.12 -2.48 -6.42
C ILE A 31 -1.85 -3.31 -5.38
N VAL A 32 -3.16 -3.47 -5.56
CA VAL A 32 -4.01 -4.26 -4.66
C VAL A 32 -4.33 -5.59 -5.33
N ASP A 33 -4.04 -6.70 -4.65
CA ASP A 33 -4.45 -8.02 -5.10
C ASP A 33 -5.90 -8.31 -4.65
N PHE A 34 -6.84 -8.32 -5.61
CA PHE A 34 -8.25 -8.57 -5.34
C PHE A 34 -8.56 -10.00 -4.89
N ASN A 35 -7.67 -10.97 -5.09
CA ASN A 35 -7.83 -12.31 -4.50
C ASN A 35 -7.62 -12.29 -2.98
N ARG A 36 -6.93 -11.28 -2.46
CA ARG A 36 -6.58 -11.16 -1.03
C ARG A 36 -7.34 -10.05 -0.33
N CYS A 37 -7.74 -9.00 -1.03
CA CYS A 37 -8.50 -7.89 -0.48
C CYS A 37 -9.84 -8.36 0.14
N GLU A 38 -10.21 -7.78 1.28
CA GLU A 38 -11.45 -8.08 2.01
C GLU A 38 -12.42 -6.90 2.06
N GLY A 39 -12.05 -5.74 1.49
CA GLY A 39 -12.91 -4.56 1.48
C GLY A 39 -13.24 -3.99 2.87
N LYS A 40 -12.33 -4.12 3.85
CA LYS A 40 -12.53 -3.69 5.25
C LYS A 40 -12.17 -2.22 5.53
N ASP A 41 -11.90 -1.41 4.51
CA ASP A 41 -11.62 0.03 4.57
C ASP A 41 -10.45 0.52 5.44
N ALA A 42 -9.74 -0.37 6.15
CA ALA A 42 -8.60 0.02 6.98
C ALA A 42 -7.51 0.78 6.19
N CYS A 43 -7.30 0.44 4.91
CA CYS A 43 -6.36 1.13 4.05
C CYS A 43 -6.77 2.57 3.73
N VAL A 44 -8.07 2.86 3.62
CA VAL A 44 -8.60 4.21 3.37
C VAL A 44 -8.41 5.07 4.62
N ALA A 45 -8.78 4.54 5.80
CA ALA A 45 -8.69 5.27 7.05
C ALA A 45 -7.25 5.59 7.48
N MET A 46 -6.29 4.72 7.14
CA MET A 46 -4.89 4.86 7.57
C MET A 46 -4.02 5.61 6.56
N CYS A 47 -4.44 5.71 5.30
CA CYS A 47 -3.59 6.33 4.28
C CYS A 47 -3.69 7.86 4.35
N PRO A 48 -2.60 8.58 4.71
CA PRO A 48 -2.64 10.04 4.84
C PRO A 48 -2.78 10.76 3.50
N TYR A 49 -2.62 10.03 2.38
CA TYR A 49 -2.65 10.56 1.03
C TYR A 49 -3.93 10.21 0.28
N ASN A 50 -4.90 9.55 0.93
CA ASN A 50 -6.20 9.23 0.34
C ASN A 50 -6.15 8.47 -1.00
N VAL A 51 -5.08 7.69 -1.27
CA VAL A 51 -4.86 7.04 -2.58
C VAL A 51 -5.76 5.84 -2.85
N PHE A 52 -6.46 5.35 -1.82
CA PHE A 52 -7.35 4.20 -1.92
C PHE A 52 -8.82 4.63 -1.97
N GLU A 53 -9.58 3.93 -2.79
CA GLU A 53 -11.04 4.00 -2.83
C GLU A 53 -11.60 2.59 -2.72
N VAL A 54 -12.41 2.31 -1.69
CA VAL A 54 -13.09 1.02 -1.58
C VAL A 54 -14.49 1.11 -2.14
N ARG A 55 -14.75 0.25 -3.13
CA ARG A 55 -16.03 0.17 -3.83
C ARG A 55 -16.34 -1.27 -4.21
N LYS A 56 -17.52 -1.50 -4.78
CA LYS A 56 -17.89 -2.80 -5.34
C LYS A 56 -16.92 -3.17 -6.47
N ILE A 57 -16.45 -4.41 -6.48
CA ILE A 57 -15.60 -4.93 -7.55
C ILE A 57 -16.31 -4.87 -8.90
N ASP A 58 -15.60 -4.43 -9.93
CA ASP A 58 -16.13 -4.44 -11.30
C ASP A 58 -16.32 -5.86 -11.82
N ARG A 59 -17.24 -6.03 -12.76
CA ARG A 59 -17.46 -7.32 -13.42
C ARG A 59 -16.23 -7.79 -14.20
N SER A 60 -15.43 -6.90 -14.78
CA SER A 60 -14.17 -7.29 -15.44
C SER A 60 -13.21 -7.92 -14.45
N ASP A 61 -12.98 -7.24 -13.34
CA ASP A 61 -11.95 -7.63 -12.38
C ASP A 61 -12.40 -8.84 -11.57
N TYR A 62 -13.70 -8.95 -11.31
CA TYR A 62 -14.28 -10.14 -10.70
C TYR A 62 -14.08 -11.40 -11.55
N ARG A 63 -14.10 -11.28 -12.89
CA ARG A 63 -13.86 -12.44 -13.77
C ARG A 63 -12.43 -12.96 -13.65
N GLU A 64 -11.48 -12.07 -13.39
CA GLU A 64 -10.05 -12.37 -13.24
C GLU A 64 -9.70 -13.02 -11.90
N LEU A 65 -10.61 -12.98 -10.92
CA LEU A 65 -10.42 -13.67 -9.64
C LEU A 65 -10.28 -15.18 -9.83
N SER A 66 -9.39 -15.77 -9.03
CA SER A 66 -9.32 -17.21 -8.80
C SER A 66 -10.63 -17.74 -8.20
N PHE A 67 -10.85 -19.05 -8.24
CA PHE A 67 -12.03 -19.67 -7.65
C PHE A 67 -12.18 -19.32 -6.15
N VAL A 68 -11.08 -19.41 -5.39
CA VAL A 68 -11.05 -19.03 -3.98
C VAL A 68 -11.29 -17.53 -3.81
N GLY A 69 -10.71 -16.70 -4.68
CA GLY A 69 -10.93 -15.25 -4.69
C GLY A 69 -12.41 -14.88 -4.89
N LYS A 70 -13.12 -15.58 -5.79
CA LYS A 70 -14.56 -15.37 -6.03
C LYS A 70 -15.39 -15.72 -4.79
N ILE A 71 -15.11 -16.84 -4.14
CA ILE A 71 -15.78 -17.23 -2.88
C ILE A 71 -15.51 -16.18 -1.80
N LYS A 72 -14.24 -15.79 -1.61
CA LYS A 72 -13.83 -14.78 -0.64
C LYS A 72 -14.53 -13.45 -0.88
N SER A 73 -14.50 -12.98 -2.13
CA SER A 73 -15.18 -11.75 -2.55
C SER A 73 -16.67 -11.82 -2.22
N HIS A 74 -17.36 -12.92 -2.54
CA HIS A 74 -18.77 -13.10 -2.21
C HIS A 74 -19.04 -13.05 -0.69
N VAL A 75 -18.24 -13.77 0.12
CA VAL A 75 -18.39 -13.82 1.58
C VAL A 75 -18.13 -12.46 2.24
N HIS A 76 -17.22 -11.65 1.70
CA HIS A 76 -16.90 -10.31 2.20
C HIS A 76 -17.66 -9.18 1.48
N GLY A 77 -18.82 -9.48 0.88
CA GLY A 77 -19.68 -8.44 0.32
C GLY A 77 -19.18 -7.80 -0.97
N GLY A 78 -18.15 -8.37 -1.60
CA GLY A 78 -17.65 -7.99 -2.93
C GLY A 78 -17.05 -6.59 -3.01
N MET A 79 -16.55 -6.08 -1.89
CA MET A 79 -15.89 -4.78 -1.80
C MET A 79 -14.37 -4.95 -1.95
N VAL A 80 -13.72 -4.09 -2.73
CA VAL A 80 -12.27 -4.10 -2.92
C VAL A 80 -11.72 -2.68 -3.01
N ALA A 81 -10.43 -2.51 -2.68
CA ALA A 81 -9.74 -1.23 -2.76
C ALA A 81 -9.12 -1.02 -4.14
N TYR A 82 -9.55 0.01 -4.85
CA TYR A 82 -8.90 0.52 -6.06
C TYR A 82 -7.92 1.64 -5.69
N THR A 83 -6.99 1.95 -6.61
CA THR A 83 -5.99 3.00 -6.47
C THR A 83 -6.08 4.02 -7.60
N PRO A 84 -7.18 4.81 -7.67
CA PRO A 84 -7.41 5.76 -8.75
C PRO A 84 -6.42 6.94 -8.74
N MET A 85 -5.72 7.17 -7.63
CA MET A 85 -4.80 8.29 -7.46
C MET A 85 -3.36 7.81 -7.18
N PRO A 86 -2.35 8.28 -7.92
CA PRO A 86 -0.96 8.06 -7.56
C PRO A 86 -0.56 8.99 -6.41
N ILE A 87 0.40 8.57 -5.57
CA ILE A 87 0.85 9.35 -4.39
C ILE A 87 1.34 10.76 -4.79
N SER A 88 1.98 10.88 -5.95
CA SER A 88 2.50 12.16 -6.46
C SER A 88 1.43 13.12 -7.01
N ALA A 89 0.17 12.70 -7.14
CA ALA A 89 -0.93 13.57 -7.56
C ALA A 89 -1.70 14.17 -6.38
N VAL A 90 -1.33 13.81 -5.14
CA VAL A 90 -1.99 14.33 -3.94
C VAL A 90 -1.35 15.68 -3.61
N PRO A 91 -2.10 16.80 -3.60
CA PRO A 91 -1.55 18.07 -3.16
C PRO A 91 -1.06 17.89 -1.72
N ALA A 92 0.16 18.34 -1.42
CA ALA A 92 0.70 18.29 -0.07
C ALA A 92 -0.29 18.97 0.88
N VAL A 93 -1.06 18.17 1.63
CA VAL A 93 -1.94 18.69 2.67
C VAL A 93 -1.01 19.27 3.71
N SER A 94 -0.93 20.60 3.73
CA SER A 94 -0.20 21.34 4.76
C SER A 94 -1.00 21.18 6.05
N VAL A 95 -0.54 20.27 6.90
CA VAL A 95 -0.96 20.19 8.31
C VAL A 95 -0.26 21.27 9.13
#